data_AF-A0A3E5FMN8-F1
#
_entry.id   AF-A0A3E5FMN8-F1
#
_cell.length_a   1.000
_cell.length_b   1.000
_cell.length_c   1.000
_cell.angle_alpha   90.00
_cell.angle_beta   90.00
_cell.angle_gamma   90.00
#
_symmetry.space_group_name_H-M   'P 1'
#
loop_
_entity.id
_entity.type
_entity.pdbx_description
1 polymer ?
#
loop_
_entity_poly.entity_id
_entity_poly.type
_entity_poly.pdbx_seq_one_letter_code
_entity_poly.pdbx_strand_id
1 'polypeptide(L)'
;MIKIIKKKINMSDELKTKINWSCKFNNRPYQIIEGHLRIVEHTNLAYVEPHKVIIGDTLYLFFNEQKHFYIGNLKKKIPIADLSDYIARH
;
A
#
# COMPACT_ATOMS: atom_id res chain seq x y z
N MET A 1 -28.94 -8.76 5.93
CA MET A 1 -27.52 -9.12 6.10
C MET A 1 -26.72 -8.36 5.05
N ILE A 2 -25.74 -7.55 5.45
CA ILE A 2 -24.90 -6.82 4.47
C ILE A 2 -23.95 -7.83 3.82
N LYS A 3 -23.95 -7.90 2.49
CA LYS A 3 -23.05 -8.75 1.71
C LYS A 3 -21.93 -7.90 1.11
N ILE A 4 -20.68 -8.37 1.22
CA ILE A 4 -19.50 -7.68 0.72
C ILE A 4 -18.82 -8.57 -0.34
N ILE A 5 -18.70 -8.05 -1.55
CA ILE A 5 -17.96 -8.70 -2.64
C ILE A 5 -16.50 -8.24 -2.54
N LYS A 6 -15.56 -9.20 -2.54
CA LYS A 6 -14.11 -8.93 -2.49
C LYS A 6 -13.48 -9.25 -3.84
N LYS A 7 -12.86 -8.26 -4.48
CA LYS A 7 -12.11 -8.40 -5.73
C LYS A 7 -10.66 -8.03 -5.50
N LYS A 8 -9.70 -8.88 -5.88
CA LYS A 8 -8.28 -8.58 -5.74
C LYS A 8 -7.87 -7.43 -6.67
N ILE A 9 -7.05 -6.51 -6.17
CA ILE A 9 -6.44 -5.44 -6.98
C ILE A 9 -4.95 -5.77 -7.10
N ASN A 10 -4.45 -5.85 -8.33
CA ASN A 10 -3.01 -6.01 -8.55
C ASN A 10 -2.31 -4.68 -8.32
N MET A 11 -1.19 -4.68 -7.60
CA MET A 11 -0.37 -3.47 -7.45
C MET A 11 0.30 -3.16 -8.79
N SER A 12 0.32 -1.88 -9.18
CA SER A 12 0.95 -1.46 -10.44
C SER A 12 2.45 -1.75 -10.48
N ASP A 13 2.98 -2.07 -11.67
CA ASP A 13 4.39 -2.40 -11.82
C ASP A 13 5.31 -1.22 -11.51
N GLU A 14 4.86 0.01 -11.78
CA GLU A 14 5.57 1.23 -11.39
C GLU A 14 5.74 1.33 -9.87
N LEU A 15 4.65 1.09 -9.13
CA LEU A 15 4.65 1.15 -7.67
C LEU A 15 5.48 0.01 -7.07
N LYS A 16 5.33 -1.23 -7.59
CA LYS A 16 6.17 -2.37 -7.22
C LYS A 16 7.64 -2.06 -7.43
N THR A 17 7.99 -1.49 -8.58
CA THR A 17 9.37 -1.12 -8.92
C THR A 17 9.91 -0.10 -7.93
N LYS A 18 9.19 0.98 -7.65
CA LYS A 18 9.61 2.00 -6.67
C LYS A 18 9.85 1.43 -5.26
N ILE A 19 8.95 0.58 -4.79
CA ILE A 19 9.09 -0.10 -3.47
C ILE A 19 10.31 -1.02 -3.48
N ASN A 20 10.43 -1.86 -4.51
CA ASN A 20 11.54 -2.80 -4.65
C ASN A 20 12.89 -2.07 -4.67
N TRP A 21 13.01 -1.00 -5.45
CA TRP A 21 14.22 -0.18 -5.52
C TRP A 21 14.55 0.46 -4.18
N SER A 22 13.56 1.08 -3.52
CA SER A 22 13.76 1.74 -2.21
C SER A 22 14.20 0.74 -1.14
N CYS A 23 13.62 -0.45 -1.09
CA CYS A 23 13.98 -1.48 -0.11
C CYS A 23 15.35 -2.11 -0.40
N LYS A 24 15.65 -2.39 -1.68
CA LYS A 24 16.97 -2.91 -2.09
C LYS A 24 18.10 -1.93 -1.79
N PHE A 25 17.88 -0.64 -2.07
CA PHE A 25 18.87 0.40 -1.80
C PHE A 25 19.24 0.49 -0.31
N ASN A 26 18.23 0.31 0.57
CA ASN A 26 18.41 0.34 2.02
C ASN A 26 18.71 -1.05 2.64
N ASN A 27 18.88 -2.09 1.82
CA ASN A 27 19.09 -3.49 2.25
C ASN A 27 18.08 -3.97 3.31
N ARG A 28 16.80 -3.58 3.18
CA ARG A 28 15.73 -3.97 4.11
C ARG A 28 14.87 -5.08 3.51
N PRO A 29 14.60 -6.18 4.25
CA PRO A 29 13.62 -7.17 3.82
C PRO A 29 12.20 -6.57 3.86
N TYR A 30 11.36 -7.01 2.93
CA TYR A 30 9.99 -6.55 2.85
C TYR A 30 9.05 -7.62 2.31
N GLN A 31 7.77 -7.49 2.65
CA GLN A 31 6.69 -8.34 2.16
C GLN A 31 5.57 -7.47 1.60
N ILE A 32 5.12 -7.78 0.38
CA ILE A 32 3.98 -7.10 -0.26
C ILE A 32 2.74 -7.99 -0.16
N ILE A 33 1.64 -7.41 0.32
CA ILE A 33 0.31 -8.01 0.36
C ILE A 33 -0.63 -7.10 -0.44
N GLU A 34 -1.15 -7.62 -1.54
CA GLU A 34 -2.01 -6.84 -2.43
C GLU A 34 -3.38 -6.57 -1.81
N GLY A 35 -3.88 -5.35 -2.06
CA GLY A 35 -5.18 -4.87 -1.61
C GLY A 35 -6.34 -5.47 -2.40
N HIS A 36 -7.54 -5.06 -2.02
CA HIS A 36 -8.78 -5.54 -2.60
C HIS A 36 -9.78 -4.40 -2.76
N LEU A 37 -10.61 -4.48 -3.80
CA LEU A 37 -11.83 -3.70 -3.89
C LEU A 37 -12.92 -4.45 -3.12
N ARG A 38 -13.49 -3.79 -2.12
CA ARG A 38 -14.62 -4.30 -1.34
C ARG A 38 -15.86 -3.53 -1.73
N ILE A 39 -16.86 -4.21 -2.27
CA ILE A 39 -18.10 -3.60 -2.74
C ILE A 39 -19.24 -4.07 -1.85
N VAL A 40 -20.04 -3.14 -1.35
CA VAL A 40 -21.27 -3.46 -0.62
C VAL A 40 -22.36 -3.75 -1.64
N GLU A 41 -22.85 -4.99 -1.66
CA GLU A 41 -23.82 -5.47 -2.64
C GLU A 41 -25.11 -4.61 -2.61
N HIS A 42 -25.71 -4.37 -3.79
CA HIS A 42 -26.90 -3.52 -3.98
C HIS A 42 -26.73 -2.04 -3.59
N THR A 43 -25.48 -1.57 -3.45
CA THR A 43 -25.19 -0.14 -3.24
C THR A 43 -24.08 0.31 -4.18
N ASN A 44 -23.88 1.61 -4.28
CA ASN A 44 -22.73 2.23 -4.95
C ASN A 44 -21.52 2.40 -4.01
N LEU A 45 -21.56 1.84 -2.79
CA LEU A 45 -20.48 1.95 -1.82
C LEU A 45 -19.39 0.93 -2.12
N ALA A 46 -18.20 1.45 -2.39
CA ALA A 46 -16.99 0.67 -2.54
C ALA A 46 -15.88 1.22 -1.67
N TYR A 47 -15.07 0.31 -1.13
CA TYR A 47 -13.87 0.62 -0.36
C TYR A 47 -12.66 0.01 -1.06
N VAL A 48 -11.66 0.84 -1.32
CA VAL A 48 -10.36 0.39 -1.81
C VAL A 48 -9.49 0.06 -0.59
N GLU A 49 -9.23 -1.22 -0.39
CA GLU A 49 -8.28 -1.67 0.63
C GLU A 49 -6.85 -1.42 0.11
N PRO A 50 -5.98 -0.75 0.89
CA PRO A 50 -4.61 -0.47 0.47
C PRO A 50 -3.81 -1.76 0.27
N HIS A 51 -2.81 -1.69 -0.60
CA HIS A 51 -1.72 -2.64 -0.59
C HIS A 51 -0.89 -2.43 0.68
N LYS A 52 -0.61 -3.52 1.39
CA LYS A 52 0.20 -3.50 2.61
C LYS A 52 1.60 -3.93 2.25
N VAL A 53 2.57 -3.11 2.61
CA VAL A 53 3.99 -3.43 2.48
C VAL A 53 4.57 -3.40 3.87
N ILE A 54 5.07 -4.53 4.34
CA ILE A 54 5.72 -4.65 5.64
C ILE A 54 7.21 -4.57 5.38
N ILE A 55 7.90 -3.57 5.92
CA ILE A 55 9.35 -3.37 5.78
C ILE A 55 9.92 -3.39 7.20
N GLY A 56 10.71 -4.41 7.53
CA GLY A 56 11.01 -4.73 8.94
C GLY A 56 9.71 -4.96 9.72
N ASP A 57 9.53 -4.23 10.82
CA ASP A 57 8.32 -4.30 11.67
C ASP A 57 7.29 -3.19 11.38
N THR A 58 7.55 -2.35 10.38
CA THR A 58 6.67 -1.21 10.07
C THR A 58 5.74 -1.51 8.90
N LEU A 59 4.46 -1.22 9.08
CA LEU A 59 3.42 -1.34 8.05
C LEU A 59 3.32 -0.06 7.22
N TYR A 60 3.44 -0.20 5.91
CA TYR A 60 3.25 0.84 4.92
C TYR A 60 2.01 0.53 4.08
N LEU A 61 1.20 1.54 3.81
CA LEU A 61 -0.06 1.42 3.07
C LEU A 61 0.04 2.22 1.77
N PHE A 62 -0.12 1.53 0.65
CA PHE A 62 -0.05 2.11 -0.69
C PHE A 62 -1.36 1.92 -1.43
N PHE A 63 -1.63 2.85 -2.34
CA PHE A 63 -2.73 2.78 -3.28
C PHE A 63 -2.17 2.97 -4.68
N ASN A 64 -2.69 2.22 -5.64
CA ASN A 64 -2.40 2.48 -7.04
C ASN A 64 -2.82 3.92 -7.40
N GLU A 65 -2.10 4.53 -8.36
CA GLU A 65 -2.37 5.86 -8.91
C GLU A 65 -2.30 7.03 -7.90
N GLN A 66 -1.90 6.77 -6.65
CA GLN A 66 -1.70 7.81 -5.64
C GLN A 66 -0.23 8.22 -5.55
N LYS A 67 0.01 9.50 -5.25
CA LYS A 67 1.36 10.06 -5.08
C LYS A 67 1.92 9.95 -3.65
N HIS A 68 1.11 9.43 -2.73
CA HIS A 68 1.43 9.36 -1.30
C HIS A 68 1.16 7.96 -0.74
N PHE A 69 1.88 7.59 0.30
CA PHE A 69 1.67 6.39 1.10
C PHE A 69 1.43 6.75 2.56
N TYR A 70 1.04 5.76 3.36
CA TYR A 70 0.75 5.95 4.78
C TYR A 70 1.52 4.95 5.66
N ILE A 71 1.72 5.31 6.93
CA ILE A 71 2.43 4.48 7.91
C ILE A 71 1.48 4.01 9.01
N GLY A 72 1.35 2.69 9.15
CA GLY A 72 0.54 2.00 10.17
C GLY A 72 -0.97 2.14 9.97
N ASN A 73 -1.44 3.36 9.78
CA ASN A 73 -2.84 3.74 9.55
C ASN A 73 -2.92 4.92 8.57
N LEU A 74 -4.14 5.37 8.25
CA LEU A 74 -4.37 6.43 7.25
C LEU A 74 -4.17 7.86 7.78
N LYS A 75 -3.64 8.06 8.99
CA LYS A 75 -3.40 9.40 9.56
C LYS A 75 -2.09 10.03 9.09
N LYS A 76 -1.00 9.25 9.05
CA LYS A 76 0.33 9.74 8.65
C LYS A 76 0.54 9.52 7.16
N LYS A 77 0.53 10.61 6.39
CA LYS A 77 0.65 10.62 4.92
C LYS A 77 2.01 11.18 4.50
N ILE A 78 2.69 10.50 3.59
CA ILE A 78 4.05 10.87 3.12
C ILE A 78 4.10 10.74 1.57
N PRO A 79 4.75 11.67 0.85
CA PRO A 79 4.98 11.52 -0.59
C PRO A 79 5.79 10.27 -0.92
N ILE A 80 5.43 9.55 -2.00
CA ILE A 80 6.17 8.36 -2.45
C ILE A 80 7.62 8.70 -2.85
N ALA A 81 7.87 9.94 -3.29
CA ALA A 81 9.21 10.42 -3.59
C ALA A 81 10.16 10.30 -2.39
N ASP A 82 9.64 10.42 -1.16
CA ASP A 82 10.43 10.40 0.07
C ASP A 82 10.56 8.98 0.66
N LEU A 83 10.06 7.95 -0.02
CA LEU A 83 10.01 6.58 0.50
C LEU A 83 11.40 6.04 0.85
N SER A 84 12.37 6.18 -0.05
CA SER A 84 13.73 5.68 0.15
C SER A 84 14.41 6.36 1.34
N ASP A 85 14.32 7.68 1.42
CA ASP A 85 14.88 8.47 2.52
C ASP A 85 14.21 8.15 3.85
N TYR A 86 12.90 7.89 3.83
CA TYR A 86 12.17 7.51 5.03
C TYR A 86 12.63 6.16 5.58
N ILE A 87 12.79 5.16 4.72
CA ILE A 87 13.31 3.82 5.06
C ILE A 87 14.78 3.89 5.52
N ALA A 88 15.57 4.82 5.00
CA ALA A 88 16.96 4.99 5.42
C ALA A 88 17.07 5.50 6.88
N ARG A 89 16.11 6.33 7.29
CA ARG A 89 16.10 6.98 8.62
C ARG A 89 15.46 6.14 9.72
N HIS A 90 14.66 5.13 9.38
CA HIS A 90 13.86 4.32 10.30
C HIS A 90 14.04 2.83 10.00
#